data_AF-A0A7V4NYT6-F1
#
_entry.id   AF-A0A7V4NYT6-F1
#
_cell.length_a   1.000
_cell.length_b   1.000
_cell.length_c   1.000
_cell.angle_alpha   90.00
_cell.angle_beta   90.00
_cell.angle_gamma   90.00
#
_symmetry.space_group_name_H-M   'P 1'
#
loop_
_entity.id
_entity.type
_entity.pdbx_description
1 polymer ?
#
loop_
_entity_poly.entity_id
_entity_poly.type
_entity_poly.pdbx_seq_one_letter_code
_entity_poly.pdbx_strand_id
1 'polypeptide(L)' 'MNVVSRYAHDSVLPPLREHRKLRLELRLVVWTDRDDAVQEAWLAHLEGRNAARAVNTYARRERRHRQRMVPILD' A
#
# COMPACT_ATOMS: atom_id res chain seq x y z
N MET A 1 -25.49 10.87 -20.28
CA MET A 1 -24.21 10.76 -19.54
C MET A 1 -24.38 9.69 -18.48
N ASN A 2 -23.75 8.53 -18.61
CA ASN A 2 -23.88 7.47 -17.62
C ASN A 2 -22.54 6.74 -17.47
N VAL A 3 -21.67 7.25 -16.58
CA VAL A 3 -20.33 6.70 -16.33
C VAL A 3 -20.31 5.85 -15.04
N VAL A 4 -21.47 5.66 -14.39
CA VAL A 4 -21.53 5.08 -13.03
C VAL A 4 -21.54 3.53 -13.03
N SER A 5 -21.70 2.88 -14.18
CA SER A 5 -22.09 1.46 -14.23
C SER A 5 -20.99 0.48 -14.69
N ARG A 6 -19.72 0.68 -14.31
CA ARG A 6 -18.66 -0.32 -14.59
C ARG A 6 -17.93 -0.88 -13.36
N TYR A 7 -18.13 -0.30 -12.18
CA TYR A 7 -17.42 -0.74 -10.96
C TYR A 7 -18.29 -1.50 -9.95
N ALA A 8 -19.57 -1.75 -10.26
CA ALA A 8 -20.54 -2.26 -9.29
C ALA A 8 -20.72 -3.80 -9.27
N HIS A 9 -19.98 -4.57 -10.07
CA HIS A 9 -20.20 -6.03 -10.15
C HIS A 9 -19.03 -6.94 -9.78
N ASP A 10 -17.84 -6.40 -9.52
CA ASP A 10 -16.68 -7.21 -9.11
C ASP A 10 -16.15 -6.77 -7.74
N SER A 11 -16.98 -6.94 -6.70
CA SER A 11 -16.51 -6.92 -5.30
C SER A 11 -15.51 -8.05 -4.99
N VAL A 12 -15.21 -8.91 -5.98
CA VAL A 12 -14.09 -9.84 -5.94
C VAL A 12 -12.83 -9.04 -6.22
N LEU A 13 -12.23 -8.55 -5.13
CA LEU A 13 -10.90 -7.96 -5.10
C LEU A 13 -9.96 -8.76 -6.02
N PRO A 14 -9.35 -8.17 -7.08
CA PRO A 14 -8.25 -8.84 -7.72
C PRO A 14 -7.22 -9.12 -6.63
N PRO A 15 -6.70 -10.36 -6.50
CA PRO A 15 -5.88 -10.72 -5.36
C PRO A 15 -4.57 -9.93 -5.44
N LEU A 16 -4.54 -8.75 -4.83
CA LEU A 16 -3.35 -7.91 -4.71
C LEU A 16 -2.21 -8.72 -4.04
N ARG A 17 -2.58 -9.67 -3.17
CA ARG A 17 -1.67 -10.67 -2.60
C ARG A 17 -0.97 -11.55 -3.63
N GLU A 18 -1.55 -11.80 -4.80
CA GLU A 18 -0.93 -12.59 -5.88
C GLU A 18 0.00 -11.75 -6.75
N HIS A 19 -0.06 -10.42 -6.65
CA HIS A 19 0.78 -9.53 -7.43
C HIS A 19 2.24 -9.60 -6.91
N ARG A 20 3.09 -10.36 -7.60
CA ARG A 20 4.49 -10.65 -7.21
C ARG A 20 5.27 -9.40 -6.80
N LYS A 21 5.08 -8.28 -7.52
CA LYS A 21 5.72 -7.00 -7.21
C LYS A 21 5.26 -6.44 -5.86
N LEU A 22 3.96 -6.47 -5.57
CA LEU A 22 3.42 -5.98 -4.31
C LEU A 22 3.90 -6.81 -3.12
N ARG A 23 3.96 -8.14 -3.27
CA ARG A 23 4.55 -9.05 -2.27
C ARG A 23 6.00 -8.71 -1.93
N LEU A 24 6.79 -8.30 -2.92
CA LEU A 24 8.18 -7.91 -2.68
C LEU A 24 8.25 -6.62 -1.85
N GLU A 25 7.43 -5.63 -2.16
CA GLU A 25 7.39 -4.37 -1.39
C GLU A 25 6.89 -4.59 0.04
N LEU A 26 5.87 -5.42 0.25
CA LEU A 26 5.35 -5.74 1.59
C LEU A 26 6.37 -6.45 2.50
N ARG A 27 7.42 -7.08 1.94
CA ARG A 27 8.52 -7.63 2.74
C ARG A 27 9.39 -6.55 3.40
N LEU A 28 9.40 -5.35 2.84
CA LEU A 28 10.15 -4.21 3.38
C LEU A 28 9.36 -3.44 4.45
N VAL A 29 8.07 -3.74 4.60
CA VAL A 29 7.19 -3.16 5.62
C VAL A 29 7.32 -3.96 6.91
N VAL A 30 7.49 -3.25 8.03
CA VAL A 30 7.50 -3.85 9.38
C VAL A 30 6.16 -4.52 9.62
N TRP A 31 6.17 -5.65 10.32
CA TRP A 31 4.97 -6.49 10.47
C TRP A 31 3.75 -5.72 11.00
N THR A 32 3.94 -4.80 11.95
CA THR A 32 2.88 -3.95 12.54
C THR A 32 2.22 -3.01 11.55
N ASP A 33 2.93 -2.64 10.48
CA ASP A 33 2.50 -1.60 9.53
C ASP A 33 1.95 -2.24 8.23
N ARG A 34 1.86 -3.57 8.18
CA ARG A 34 1.53 -4.31 6.94
C ARG A 34 0.09 -4.10 6.50
N ASP A 35 -0.85 -4.06 7.45
CA ASP A 35 -2.26 -3.90 7.11
C ASP A 35 -2.51 -2.51 6.52
N ASP A 36 -1.91 -1.46 7.10
CA ASP A 36 -1.93 -0.10 6.57
C ASP A 36 -1.28 -0.03 5.18
N ALA A 37 -0.15 -0.70 4.98
CA ALA A 37 0.49 -0.77 3.66
C ALA A 37 -0.41 -1.47 2.61
N VAL A 38 -1.16 -2.49 2.99
CA VAL A 38 -2.14 -3.14 2.11
C VAL A 38 -3.29 -2.19 1.79
N GLN A 39 -3.76 -1.41 2.76
CA GLN A 39 -4.80 -0.39 2.52
C GLN A 39 -4.31 0.70 1.55
N GLU A 40 -3.09 1.19 1.71
CA GLU A 40 -2.47 2.15 0.77
C GLU A 40 -2.33 1.58 -0.64
N ALA A 41 -1.95 0.29 -0.75
CA ALA A 41 -1.91 -0.41 -2.02
C ALA A 41 -3.29 -0.48 -2.69
N TRP A 42 -4.33 -0.67 -1.87
CA TRP A 42 -5.71 -0.77 -2.32
C TRP A 42 -6.24 0.59 -2.81
N LEU A 43 -6.04 1.66 -2.03
CA LEU A 43 -6.40 3.03 -2.43
C LEU A 43 -5.70 3.42 -3.74
N ALA A 44 -4.40 3.13 -3.85
CA ALA A 44 -3.67 3.38 -5.08
C ALA A 44 -4.25 2.62 -6.28
N HIS A 45 -4.64 1.35 -6.09
CA HIS A 45 -5.27 0.57 -7.15
C HIS A 45 -6.61 1.16 -7.60
N LEU A 46 -7.48 1.54 -6.66
CA LEU A 46 -8.77 2.17 -6.94
C LEU A 46 -8.63 3.50 -7.68
N GLU A 47 -7.56 4.25 -7.41
CA GLU A 47 -7.24 5.51 -8.09
C GLU A 47 -6.50 5.30 -9.44
N GLY A 48 -6.31 4.07 -9.88
CA GLY A 48 -5.56 3.76 -11.11
C GLY A 48 -4.05 3.99 -11.00
N ARG A 49 -3.52 4.15 -9.78
CA ARG A 49 -2.09 4.30 -9.48
C ARG A 49 -1.41 2.94 -9.26
N ASN A 50 -0.08 2.95 -9.31
CA ASN A 50 0.73 1.75 -9.07
C ASN A 50 0.76 1.39 -7.57
N ALA A 51 0.08 0.30 -7.20
CA ALA A 51 0.00 -0.20 -5.83
C ALA A 51 1.36 -0.53 -5.20
N ALA A 52 2.29 -1.14 -5.94
CA ALA A 52 3.62 -1.45 -5.42
C ALA A 52 4.42 -0.17 -5.11
N ARG A 53 4.32 0.85 -5.96
CA ARG A 53 4.92 2.17 -5.71
C ARG A 53 4.31 2.85 -4.49
N ALA A 54 3.01 2.68 -4.24
CA ALA A 54 2.35 3.20 -3.06
C ALA A 54 2.91 2.56 -1.78
N VAL A 55 3.03 1.21 -1.75
CA VAL A 55 3.63 0.50 -0.60
C VAL A 55 5.07 0.92 -0.35
N ASN A 56 5.90 1.03 -1.40
CA ASN A 56 7.28 1.49 -1.24
C ASN A 56 7.34 2.90 -0.64
N THR A 57 6.45 3.79 -1.09
CA THR A 57 6.36 5.16 -0.59
C THR A 57 5.95 5.20 0.88
N TYR A 58 4.93 4.42 1.25
CA TYR A 58 4.51 4.24 2.64
C TYR A 58 5.66 3.72 3.52
N ALA A 59 6.32 2.63 3.12
CA ALA A 59 7.41 2.03 3.87
C ALA A 59 8.57 3.02 4.12
N ARG A 60 8.90 3.83 3.12
CA ARG A 60 9.93 4.88 3.25
C ARG A 60 9.50 6.00 4.18
N ARG A 61 8.23 6.42 4.14
CA ARG A 61 7.67 7.43 5.05
C ARG A 61 7.76 6.96 6.50
N GLU A 62 7.27 5.75 6.79
CA GLU A 62 7.27 5.20 8.15
C GLU A 62 8.68 4.96 8.70
N ARG A 63 9.62 4.50 7.84
CA ARG A 63 11.03 4.40 8.23
C ARG A 63 11.62 5.74 8.64
N ARG A 64 11.38 6.80 7.86
CA ARG A 64 11.86 8.16 8.20
C ARG A 64 11.19 8.70 9.46
N HIS A 65 9.90 8.44 9.61
CA HIS A 65 9.16 8.84 10.81
C HIS A 65 9.77 8.19 12.05
N ARG A 66 9.98 6.87 12.05
CA ARG A 66 10.67 6.16 13.14
C ARG A 66 12.08 6.69 13.40
N GLN A 67 12.86 6.97 12.37
CA GLN A 67 14.21 7.56 12.53
C GLN A 67 14.21 8.93 13.23
N ARG A 68 13.13 9.71 13.10
CA ARG A 68 12.97 10.99 13.81
C ARG A 68 12.49 10.82 15.25
N MET A 69 11.78 9.73 15.53
CA MET A 69 11.18 9.43 16.84
C MET A 69 12.14 8.69 17.77
N VAL A 70 13.22 8.10 17.26
CA VAL A 70 14.31 7.57 18.09
C VAL A 70 15.13 8.78 18.58
N PRO A 71 15.13 9.09 19.89
CA PRO A 71 16.00 10.13 20.40
C PRO A 71 17.45 9.72 20.13
N ILE A 72 18.25 10.67 19.65
CA ILE A 72 19.71 10.54 19.70
C ILE A 72 20.03 10.48 21.19
N LEU A 73 20.32 9.28 21.69
CA LEU A 73 20.92 9.11 23.00
C LEU A 73 22.39 9.52 22.84
N ASP A 74 22.67 10.81 23.08
CA ASP A 74 23.99 11.32 23.46
C ASP A 74 24.06 11.42 25.00
#